data_AF-A0A353GWR8-F1
#
_entry.id   AF-A0A353GWR8-F1
#
_cell.length_a   1.000
_cell.length_b   1.000
_cell.length_c   1.000
_cell.angle_alpha   90.00
_cell.angle_beta   90.00
_cell.angle_gamma   90.00
#
_symmetry.space_group_name_H-M   'P 1'
#
loop_
_entity.id
_entity.type
_entity.pdbx_description
1 polymer ?
#
loop_
_entity_poly.entity_id
_entity_poly.type
_entity_poly.pdbx_seq_one_letter_code
_entity_poly.pdbx_strand_id
1 'polypeptide(L)'
;MDKKPKDKITEIIHYGSLAPSTHNAQMWKVKMMGENKIQVIVDPQHILPQVDPENRETLISLGAFIENMVEAAPCFGLQPEVSLQAQNPADPEIAELTFYPKSDLPVSDVLENIKNRHTIRTPYLRRPLTEQDLKWFQTFGTEVHYFAFSTREGQYIEEAILQATKQQTANDKKQKELAGLFRFSKKEAEKEKDGLTPEAMGLSGIVKWFVSTFFSHDTVMSKSFRQQTVAITKKQVESCSGFVLLTADDNSAASLVQSGRSLEKFLIISTREKLAVHPMSAPLEES
;
A
#
# COMPACT_ATOMS: atom_id res chain seq x y z
N MET A 1 29.94 19.50 12.41
CA MET A 1 30.03 18.32 11.53
C MET A 1 29.11 18.57 10.35
N ASP A 2 29.64 19.13 9.27
CA ASP A 2 28.89 19.31 8.03
C ASP A 2 28.49 17.92 7.51
N LYS A 3 27.18 17.63 7.55
CA LYS A 3 26.64 16.49 6.82
C LYS A 3 26.95 16.75 5.35
N LYS A 4 27.72 15.87 4.70
CA LYS A 4 27.82 15.85 3.24
C LYS A 4 26.41 16.03 2.65
N PRO A 5 26.24 16.84 1.58
CA PRO A 5 24.96 16.93 0.91
C PRO A 5 24.50 15.51 0.63
N LYS A 6 23.35 15.12 1.20
CA LYS A 6 22.81 13.80 0.91
C LYS A 6 22.53 13.73 -0.58
N ASP A 7 22.91 12.62 -1.21
CA ASP A 7 22.57 12.35 -2.59
C ASP A 7 21.04 12.49 -2.78
N LYS A 8 20.63 13.36 -3.70
CA LYS A 8 19.22 13.68 -3.94
C LYS A 8 18.43 12.43 -4.31
N ILE A 9 19.03 11.52 -5.08
CA ILE A 9 18.35 10.29 -5.49
C ILE A 9 18.14 9.36 -4.30
N THR A 10 19.13 9.27 -3.40
CA THR A 10 18.96 8.53 -2.14
C THR A 10 17.80 9.08 -1.30
N GLU A 11 17.63 10.41 -1.20
CA GLU A 11 16.47 10.98 -0.50
C GLU A 11 15.15 10.69 -1.23
N ILE A 12 15.12 10.76 -2.56
CA ILE A 12 13.94 10.40 -3.36
C ILE A 12 13.55 8.93 -3.13
N ILE A 13 14.53 8.00 -3.13
CA ILE A 13 14.30 6.59 -2.82
C ILE A 13 13.75 6.41 -1.40
N HIS A 14 14.24 7.21 -0.44
CA HIS A 14 13.68 7.19 0.91
C HIS A 14 12.19 7.58 0.92
N TYR A 15 11.77 8.62 0.19
CA TYR A 15 10.35 8.91 0.04
C TYR A 15 9.60 7.78 -0.68
N GLY A 16 10.21 7.18 -1.72
CA GLY A 16 9.73 5.95 -2.35
C GLY A 16 9.36 4.87 -1.33
N SER A 17 10.27 4.59 -0.38
CA SER A 17 10.10 3.54 0.64
C SER A 17 8.94 3.77 1.62
N LEU A 18 8.34 4.96 1.64
CA LEU A 18 7.14 5.24 2.43
C LEU A 18 5.86 4.79 1.74
N ALA A 19 5.95 4.24 0.52
CA ALA A 19 4.81 3.71 -0.20
C ALA A 19 4.14 2.55 0.58
N PRO A 20 2.80 2.43 0.49
CA PRO A 20 2.12 1.25 0.99
C PRO A 20 2.50 0.05 0.12
N SER A 21 2.44 -1.13 0.73
CA SER A 21 2.61 -2.38 0.02
C SER A 21 1.74 -3.46 0.67
N THR A 22 1.41 -4.51 -0.08
CA THR A 22 0.69 -5.65 0.49
C THR A 22 1.42 -6.17 1.74
N HIS A 23 0.67 -6.28 2.84
CA HIS A 23 1.15 -6.65 4.17
C HIS A 23 2.41 -5.91 4.67
N ASN A 24 2.72 -4.72 4.13
CA ASN A 24 3.97 -3.99 4.36
C ASN A 24 5.24 -4.83 4.08
N ALA A 25 5.18 -5.75 3.11
CA ALA A 25 6.30 -6.61 2.73
C ALA A 25 7.43 -5.87 1.99
N GLN A 26 7.20 -4.66 1.46
CA GLN A 26 8.20 -3.81 0.80
C GLN A 26 9.07 -4.56 -0.24
N MET A 27 8.41 -5.21 -1.21
CA MET A 27 9.01 -6.14 -2.20
C MET A 27 9.84 -5.46 -3.30
N TRP A 28 10.54 -4.38 -2.98
CA TRP A 28 11.32 -3.59 -3.94
C TRP A 28 12.81 -3.58 -3.60
N LYS A 29 13.62 -3.64 -4.65
CA LYS A 29 15.05 -3.31 -4.64
C LYS A 29 15.31 -2.21 -5.65
N VAL A 30 16.29 -1.37 -5.32
CA VAL A 30 16.76 -0.32 -6.23
C VAL A 30 18.22 -0.59 -6.57
N LYS A 31 18.51 -0.63 -7.87
CA LYS A 31 19.86 -0.70 -8.41
C LYS A 31 20.23 0.67 -8.98
N MET A 32 21.34 1.23 -8.51
CA MET A 32 21.89 2.47 -9.06
C MET A 32 22.53 2.18 -10.43
N MET A 33 22.10 2.90 -11.46
CA MET A 33 22.54 2.74 -12.86
C MET A 33 23.30 3.98 -13.34
N GLY A 34 24.18 4.52 -12.49
CA GLY A 34 24.89 5.78 -12.72
C GLY A 34 24.47 6.87 -11.73
N GLU A 35 24.78 8.12 -12.05
CA GLU A 35 24.52 9.27 -11.16
C GLU A 35 23.07 9.79 -11.22
N ASN A 36 22.35 9.53 -12.31
CA ASN A 36 21.00 10.05 -12.53
C ASN A 36 19.99 9.00 -13.00
N LYS A 37 20.32 7.71 -12.89
CA LYS A 37 19.46 6.62 -13.34
C LYS A 37 19.41 5.52 -12.30
N ILE A 38 18.21 4.99 -12.07
CA ILE A 38 17.99 3.82 -11.21
C ILE A 38 17.12 2.79 -11.92
N GLN A 39 17.22 1.54 -11.46
CA GLN A 39 16.34 0.45 -11.87
C GLN A 39 15.60 -0.07 -10.63
N VAL A 40 14.29 -0.18 -10.75
CA VAL A 40 13.39 -0.76 -9.74
C VAL A 40 13.16 -2.22 -10.10
N ILE A 41 13.41 -3.09 -9.13
CA ILE A 41 13.41 -4.55 -9.31
C ILE A 41 12.57 -5.17 -8.18
N VAL A 42 11.87 -6.26 -8.47
CA VAL A 42 11.21 -7.08 -7.44
C VAL A 42 12.27 -7.65 -6.48
N ASP A 43 11.98 -7.61 -5.18
CA ASP A 43 12.74 -8.39 -4.21
C ASP A 43 12.11 -9.78 -4.00
N PRO A 44 12.69 -10.86 -4.56
CA PRO A 44 12.12 -12.20 -4.44
C PRO A 44 12.15 -12.76 -3.02
N GLN A 45 12.84 -12.11 -2.08
CA GLN A 45 12.86 -12.54 -0.68
C GLN A 45 11.60 -12.12 0.09
N HIS A 46 10.87 -11.12 -0.42
CA HIS A 46 9.73 -10.52 0.26
C HIS A 46 8.40 -10.72 -0.47
N ILE A 47 8.39 -11.40 -1.64
CA ILE A 47 7.14 -11.78 -2.32
C ILE A 47 6.32 -12.76 -1.48
N LEU A 48 5.01 -12.79 -1.74
CA LEU A 48 4.03 -13.55 -0.97
C LEU A 48 3.37 -14.62 -1.84
N PRO A 49 4.08 -15.73 -2.17
CA PRO A 49 3.59 -16.72 -3.13
C PRO A 49 2.32 -17.46 -2.71
N GLN A 50 1.91 -17.43 -1.44
CA GLN A 50 0.62 -18.01 -1.05
C GLN A 50 -0.52 -17.01 -1.19
N VAL A 51 -0.33 -15.75 -0.75
CA VAL A 51 -1.35 -14.69 -0.77
C VAL A 51 -1.48 -14.06 -2.17
N ASP A 52 -0.36 -13.81 -2.85
CA ASP A 52 -0.24 -13.15 -4.15
C ASP A 52 0.54 -14.03 -5.15
N PRO A 53 0.00 -15.21 -5.55
CA PRO A 53 0.71 -16.18 -6.40
C PRO A 53 1.03 -15.67 -7.81
N GLU A 54 0.31 -14.64 -8.28
CA GLU A 54 0.46 -14.06 -9.62
C GLU A 54 1.25 -12.74 -9.61
N ASN A 55 1.83 -12.35 -8.47
CA ASN A 55 2.54 -11.08 -8.28
C ASN A 55 1.71 -9.82 -8.60
N ARG A 56 0.38 -9.92 -8.51
CA ARG A 56 -0.53 -8.82 -8.80
C ARG A 56 -0.33 -7.68 -7.81
N GLU A 57 -0.44 -7.99 -6.52
CA GLU A 57 -0.28 -7.03 -5.43
C GLU A 57 1.18 -6.55 -5.31
N THR A 58 2.13 -7.42 -5.67
CA THR A 58 3.54 -7.08 -5.80
C THR A 58 3.72 -5.94 -6.79
N LEU A 59 3.26 -6.08 -8.03
CA LEU A 59 3.39 -5.03 -9.05
C LEU A 59 2.65 -3.73 -8.69
N ILE A 60 1.47 -3.83 -8.08
CA ILE A 60 0.74 -2.66 -7.56
C ILE A 60 1.57 -1.96 -6.46
N SER A 61 2.18 -2.72 -5.55
CA SER A 61 3.05 -2.16 -4.51
C SER A 61 4.29 -1.47 -5.09
N LEU A 62 4.93 -2.06 -6.11
CA LEU A 62 6.05 -1.46 -6.83
C LEU A 62 5.64 -0.19 -7.60
N GLY A 63 4.42 -0.17 -8.15
CA GLY A 63 3.83 1.03 -8.73
C GLY A 63 3.69 2.16 -7.71
N ALA A 64 3.20 1.87 -6.51
CA ALA A 64 3.11 2.85 -5.43
C ALA A 64 4.48 3.39 -5.01
N PHE A 65 5.47 2.49 -4.90
CA PHE A 65 6.88 2.85 -4.63
C PHE A 65 7.45 3.80 -5.70
N ILE A 66 7.19 3.51 -6.98
CA ILE A 66 7.60 4.36 -8.10
C ILE A 66 6.92 5.73 -8.03
N GLU A 67 5.62 5.79 -7.77
CA GLU A 67 4.90 7.06 -7.75
C GLU A 67 5.35 7.98 -6.62
N ASN A 68 5.68 7.44 -5.44
CA ASN A 68 6.29 8.26 -4.39
C ASN A 68 7.61 8.90 -4.82
N MET A 69 8.44 8.19 -5.59
CA MET A 69 9.65 8.78 -6.16
C MET A 69 9.32 9.84 -7.22
N VAL A 70 8.29 9.60 -8.04
CA VAL A 70 7.82 10.54 -9.07
C VAL A 70 7.34 11.85 -8.45
N GLU A 71 6.53 11.76 -7.40
CA GLU A 71 5.96 12.90 -6.67
C GLU A 71 7.01 13.62 -5.81
N ALA A 72 7.99 12.90 -5.25
CA ALA A 72 9.03 13.51 -4.42
C ALA A 72 10.14 14.22 -5.22
N ALA A 73 10.53 13.68 -6.38
CA ALA A 73 11.69 14.17 -7.14
C ALA A 73 11.65 15.67 -7.52
N PRO A 74 10.50 16.25 -7.91
CA PRO A 74 10.41 17.69 -8.20
C PRO A 74 10.82 18.58 -7.02
N CYS A 75 10.58 18.15 -5.77
CA CYS A 75 11.01 18.89 -4.57
C CYS A 75 12.54 18.94 -4.41
N PHE A 76 13.27 18.09 -5.12
CA PHE A 76 14.73 18.06 -5.15
C PHE A 76 15.31 18.71 -6.42
N GLY A 77 14.46 19.35 -7.24
CA GLY A 77 14.84 19.96 -8.52
C GLY A 77 15.15 18.92 -9.58
N LEU A 78 14.47 17.77 -9.55
CA LEU A 78 14.60 16.70 -10.53
C LEU A 78 13.24 16.35 -11.13
N GLN A 79 13.19 16.06 -12.42
CA GLN A 79 12.04 15.50 -13.12
C GLN A 79 12.38 14.05 -13.47
N PRO A 80 11.69 13.07 -12.89
CA PRO A 80 11.86 11.67 -13.27
C PRO A 80 11.10 11.38 -14.56
N GLU A 81 11.73 10.59 -15.42
CA GLU A 81 11.11 9.88 -16.53
C GLU A 81 11.09 8.40 -16.19
N VAL A 82 9.89 7.80 -16.20
CA VAL A 82 9.67 6.38 -15.87
C VAL A 82 9.53 5.59 -17.17
N SER A 83 10.35 4.56 -17.34
CA SER A 83 10.26 3.61 -18.43
C SER A 83 9.96 2.22 -17.87
N LEU A 84 8.73 1.73 -18.09
CA LEU A 84 8.32 0.40 -17.65
C LEU A 84 9.05 -0.68 -18.46
N GLN A 85 9.61 -1.66 -17.76
CA GLN A 85 10.39 -2.76 -18.34
C GLN A 85 9.63 -4.10 -18.30
N ALA A 86 8.85 -4.34 -17.25
CA ALA A 86 8.13 -5.59 -17.08
C ALA A 86 7.08 -5.79 -18.17
N GLN A 87 7.15 -6.93 -18.85
CA GLN A 87 6.16 -7.39 -19.82
C GLN A 87 5.23 -8.43 -19.18
N ASN A 88 5.74 -9.20 -18.23
CA ASN A 88 5.03 -10.22 -17.48
C ASN A 88 5.10 -9.96 -15.96
N PRO A 89 4.09 -10.37 -15.17
CA PRO A 89 4.13 -10.22 -13.70
C PRO A 89 5.28 -10.92 -12.98
N ALA A 90 5.92 -11.91 -13.62
CA ALA A 90 7.06 -12.61 -13.07
C ALA A 90 8.42 -11.95 -13.40
N ASP A 91 8.44 -10.92 -14.25
CA ASP A 91 9.69 -10.25 -14.64
C ASP A 91 10.30 -9.51 -13.42
N PRO A 92 11.60 -9.66 -13.15
CA PRO A 92 12.21 -9.02 -11.99
C PRO A 92 12.44 -7.53 -12.22
N GLU A 93 12.84 -7.09 -13.41
CA GLU A 93 13.01 -5.67 -13.74
C GLU A 93 11.67 -5.00 -14.04
N ILE A 94 11.25 -4.07 -13.17
CA ILE A 94 9.93 -3.44 -13.27
C ILE A 94 9.96 -2.13 -14.04
N ALA A 95 10.88 -1.24 -13.67
CA ALA A 95 10.98 0.07 -14.29
C ALA A 95 12.40 0.64 -14.20
N GLU A 96 12.75 1.50 -15.13
CA GLU A 96 13.89 2.40 -15.02
C GLU A 96 13.39 3.83 -14.79
N LEU A 97 14.06 4.55 -13.89
CA LEU A 97 13.82 5.97 -13.66
C LEU A 97 15.08 6.75 -14.03
N THR A 98 14.95 7.68 -14.96
CA THR A 98 16.01 8.64 -15.30
C THR A 98 15.63 10.02 -14.80
N PHE A 99 16.52 10.67 -14.05
CA PHE A 99 16.28 11.96 -13.43
C PHE A 99 16.97 13.08 -14.23
N TYR A 100 16.17 14.06 -14.62
CA TYR A 100 16.64 15.26 -15.33
C TYR A 100 16.54 16.50 -14.44
N PRO A 101 17.42 17.49 -14.58
CA PRO A 101 17.28 18.76 -13.85
C PRO A 101 15.92 19.42 -14.12
N LYS A 102 15.29 19.91 -13.05
CA LYS A 102 14.05 20.70 -13.10
C LYS A 102 14.25 22.01 -12.35
N SER A 103 14.02 23.14 -13.02
CA SER A 103 14.26 24.47 -12.46
C SER A 103 13.11 24.95 -11.55
N ASP A 104 11.88 24.52 -11.84
CA ASP A 104 10.70 24.92 -11.08
C ASP A 104 10.42 23.92 -9.96
N LEU A 105 10.59 24.38 -8.72
CA LEU A 105 10.22 23.60 -7.54
C LEU A 105 8.71 23.72 -7.29
N PRO A 106 8.00 22.62 -7.02
CA PRO A 106 6.58 22.68 -6.72
C PRO A 106 6.33 23.45 -5.42
N VAL A 107 5.27 24.26 -5.38
CA VAL A 107 4.78 24.93 -4.16
C VAL A 107 3.93 23.96 -3.30
N SER A 108 4.19 22.66 -3.41
CA SER A 108 3.32 21.59 -2.90
C SER A 108 3.91 20.97 -1.64
N ASP A 109 3.06 20.73 -0.63
CA ASP A 109 3.39 19.97 0.58
C ASP A 109 3.43 18.45 0.34
N VAL A 110 3.76 18.01 -0.89
CA VAL A 110 3.72 16.60 -1.31
C VAL A 110 4.60 15.70 -0.44
N LEU A 111 5.79 16.16 -0.06
CA LEU A 111 6.68 15.41 0.83
C LEU A 111 6.07 15.21 2.22
N GLU A 112 5.32 16.18 2.73
CA GLU A 112 4.61 16.05 3.99
C GLU A 112 3.41 15.10 3.86
N ASN A 113 2.66 15.18 2.75
CA ASN A 113 1.57 14.26 2.48
C ASN A 113 2.05 12.80 2.34
N ILE A 114 3.17 12.55 1.67
CA ILE A 114 3.78 11.20 1.59
C ILE A 114 4.13 10.69 3.00
N LYS A 115 4.73 11.54 3.87
CA LYS A 115 5.10 11.16 5.24
C LYS A 115 3.89 10.88 6.14
N ASN A 116 2.83 11.67 5.98
CA ASN A 116 1.64 11.60 6.81
C ASN A 116 0.61 10.58 6.30
N ARG A 117 0.79 10.05 5.09
CA ARG A 117 -0.07 9.01 4.51
C ARG A 117 0.04 7.73 5.33
N HIS A 118 -1.08 7.31 5.90
CA HIS A 118 -1.18 6.07 6.66
C HIS A 118 -2.45 5.31 6.30
N THR A 119 -2.38 3.98 6.39
CA THR A 119 -3.58 3.14 6.34
C THR A 119 -4.31 3.23 7.67
N ILE A 120 -5.49 3.86 7.67
CA ILE A 120 -6.27 4.07 8.90
C ILE A 120 -7.22 2.89 9.08
N ARG A 121 -6.99 2.05 10.10
CA ARG A 121 -7.78 0.83 10.36
C ARG A 121 -8.83 0.97 11.46
N THR A 122 -9.03 2.19 11.95
CA THR A 122 -10.06 2.54 12.94
C THR A 122 -11.39 2.87 12.26
N PRO A 123 -12.53 2.84 12.99
CA PRO A 123 -13.84 3.19 12.42
C PRO A 123 -13.85 4.59 11.77
N TYR A 124 -14.56 4.72 10.65
CA TYR A 124 -14.77 5.99 9.95
C TYR A 124 -16.15 6.57 10.23
N LEU A 125 -16.38 7.79 9.75
CA LEU A 125 -17.69 8.42 9.76
C LEU A 125 -18.66 7.67 8.84
N ARG A 126 -19.82 7.27 9.35
CA ARG A 126 -20.89 6.64 8.57
C ARG A 126 -21.78 7.67 7.85
N ARG A 127 -21.14 8.51 7.03
CA ARG A 127 -21.83 9.45 6.13
C ARG A 127 -21.24 9.30 4.72
N PRO A 128 -22.06 9.32 3.66
CA PRO A 128 -21.54 9.33 2.30
C PRO A 128 -20.61 10.51 2.04
N LEU A 129 -19.68 10.33 1.10
CA LEU A 129 -18.86 11.42 0.59
C LEU A 129 -19.73 12.44 -0.15
N THR A 130 -19.40 13.72 0.00
CA THR A 130 -20.08 14.83 -0.68
C THR A 130 -19.57 14.98 -2.11
N GLU A 131 -20.29 15.71 -2.96
CA GLU A 131 -19.82 16.05 -4.32
C GLU A 131 -18.47 16.78 -4.29
N GLN A 132 -18.24 17.61 -3.26
CA GLN A 132 -16.97 18.30 -3.06
C GLN A 132 -15.83 17.33 -2.76
N ASP A 133 -16.08 16.28 -1.98
CA ASP A 133 -15.10 15.22 -1.70
C ASP A 133 -14.77 14.41 -2.97
N LEU A 134 -15.74 14.24 -3.88
CA LEU A 134 -15.57 13.45 -5.11
C LEU A 134 -14.95 14.23 -6.27
N LYS A 135 -14.94 15.56 -6.20
CA LYS A 135 -14.51 16.43 -7.32
C LYS A 135 -13.10 16.10 -7.84
N TRP A 136 -12.19 15.71 -6.96
CA TRP A 136 -10.80 15.41 -7.34
C TRP A 136 -10.58 13.96 -7.80
N PHE A 137 -11.57 13.07 -7.65
CA PHE A 137 -11.48 11.66 -8.08
C PHE A 137 -11.28 11.51 -9.59
N GLN A 138 -11.67 12.51 -10.38
CA GLN A 138 -11.51 12.52 -11.83
C GLN A 138 -10.06 12.80 -12.28
N THR A 139 -9.14 13.04 -11.36
CA THR A 139 -7.77 13.52 -11.67
C THR A 139 -6.76 12.39 -11.89
N PHE A 140 -7.15 11.12 -11.73
CA PHE A 140 -6.19 10.01 -11.53
C PHE A 140 -5.79 9.20 -12.77
N GLY A 141 -6.31 9.46 -13.97
CA GLY A 141 -5.93 8.72 -15.19
C GLY A 141 -6.40 7.25 -15.23
N THR A 142 -6.85 6.70 -14.10
CA THR A 142 -7.70 5.50 -13.99
C THR A 142 -9.13 5.91 -13.69
N GLU A 143 -10.09 5.04 -13.99
CA GLU A 143 -11.46 5.27 -13.52
C GLU A 143 -11.53 4.98 -12.02
N VAL A 144 -11.90 6.01 -11.27
CA VAL A 144 -12.11 5.93 -9.82
C VAL A 144 -13.60 5.99 -9.56
N HIS A 145 -14.15 4.89 -9.05
CA HIS A 145 -15.57 4.74 -8.78
C HIS A 145 -15.84 4.77 -7.29
N TYR A 146 -16.84 5.52 -6.85
CA TYR A 146 -17.26 5.56 -5.45
C TYR A 146 -18.65 4.95 -5.29
N PHE A 147 -18.77 3.99 -4.37
CA PHE A 147 -20.01 3.36 -3.98
C PHE A 147 -20.28 3.66 -2.50
N ALA A 148 -21.31 4.46 -2.22
CA ALA A 148 -21.69 4.74 -0.84
C ALA A 148 -22.15 3.44 -0.14
N PHE A 149 -21.83 3.31 1.16
CA PHE A 149 -22.14 2.10 1.92
C PHE A 149 -23.65 1.72 1.87
N SER A 150 -24.53 2.72 1.77
CA SER A 150 -25.98 2.53 1.74
C SER A 150 -26.53 2.01 0.40
N THR A 151 -25.72 1.93 -0.66
CA THR A 151 -26.19 1.41 -1.96
C THR A 151 -26.04 -0.11 -2.05
N ARG A 152 -26.70 -0.71 -3.04
CA ARG A 152 -26.61 -2.15 -3.30
C ARG A 152 -25.17 -2.57 -3.63
N GLU A 153 -24.46 -1.77 -4.40
CA GLU A 153 -23.08 -2.00 -4.81
C GLU A 153 -22.13 -1.89 -3.60
N GLY A 154 -22.37 -0.92 -2.72
CA GLY A 154 -21.61 -0.80 -1.46
C GLY A 154 -21.77 -2.04 -0.57
N GLN A 155 -23.01 -2.53 -0.43
CA GLN A 155 -23.29 -3.78 0.31
C GLN A 155 -22.67 -5.00 -0.37
N TYR A 156 -22.70 -5.08 -1.70
CA TYR A 156 -22.06 -6.15 -2.44
C TYR A 156 -20.53 -6.20 -2.21
N ILE A 157 -19.85 -5.05 -2.23
CA ILE A 157 -18.42 -4.96 -1.97
C ILE A 157 -18.11 -5.35 -0.52
N GLU A 158 -18.93 -4.92 0.44
CA GLU A 158 -18.81 -5.31 1.85
C GLU A 158 -18.88 -6.83 2.02
N GLU A 159 -19.90 -7.47 1.45
CA GLU A 159 -20.07 -8.91 1.49
C GLU A 159 -18.90 -9.65 0.84
N ALA A 160 -18.43 -9.18 -0.32
CA ALA A 160 -17.29 -9.75 -1.04
C ALA A 160 -16.01 -9.71 -0.19
N ILE A 161 -15.72 -8.59 0.48
CA ILE A 161 -14.57 -8.47 1.40
C ILE A 161 -14.68 -9.48 2.53
N LEU A 162 -15.86 -9.65 3.11
CA LEU A 162 -16.06 -10.61 4.20
C LEU A 162 -15.94 -12.06 3.77
N GLN A 163 -16.44 -12.42 2.59
CA GLN A 163 -16.30 -13.78 2.07
C GLN A 163 -14.83 -14.08 1.74
N ALA A 164 -14.14 -13.19 1.04
CA ALA A 164 -12.73 -13.34 0.73
C ALA A 164 -11.87 -13.45 2.01
N THR A 165 -12.15 -12.62 3.03
CA THR A 165 -11.44 -12.71 4.32
C THR A 165 -11.66 -14.05 5.02
N LYS A 166 -12.89 -14.61 4.98
CA LYS A 166 -13.17 -15.94 5.53
C LYS A 166 -12.40 -17.03 4.77
N GLN A 167 -12.34 -16.94 3.45
CA GLN A 167 -11.59 -17.87 2.61
C GLN A 167 -10.09 -17.82 2.90
N GLN A 168 -9.50 -16.61 2.96
CA GLN A 168 -8.10 -16.39 3.31
C GLN A 168 -7.75 -16.93 4.71
N THR A 169 -8.62 -16.68 5.69
CA THR A 169 -8.40 -17.14 7.08
C THR A 169 -8.60 -18.64 7.25
N ALA A 170 -9.39 -19.29 6.40
CA ALA A 170 -9.53 -20.74 6.36
C ALA A 170 -8.33 -21.45 5.70
N ASN A 171 -7.56 -20.76 4.84
CA ASN A 171 -6.43 -21.34 4.14
C ASN A 171 -5.15 -21.34 5.01
N ASP A 172 -4.72 -22.54 5.43
CA ASP A 172 -3.55 -22.70 6.30
C ASP A 172 -2.24 -22.21 5.68
N LYS A 173 -2.07 -22.30 4.35
CA LYS A 173 -0.85 -21.84 3.70
C LYS A 173 -0.76 -20.32 3.70
N LYS A 174 -1.87 -19.64 3.33
CA LYS A 174 -1.98 -18.17 3.40
C LYS A 174 -1.83 -17.67 4.84
N GLN A 175 -2.46 -18.35 5.81
CA GLN A 175 -2.30 -18.00 7.22
C GLN A 175 -0.88 -18.17 7.74
N LYS A 176 -0.17 -19.23 7.33
CA LYS A 176 1.22 -19.45 7.71
C LYS A 176 2.15 -18.40 7.13
N GLU A 177 1.94 -18.01 5.88
CA GLU A 177 2.69 -16.92 5.25
C GLU A 177 2.43 -15.59 5.98
N LEU A 178 1.16 -15.26 6.22
CA LEU A 178 0.76 -14.07 6.97
C LEU A 178 1.31 -14.05 8.40
N ALA A 179 1.37 -15.20 9.08
CA ALA A 179 1.96 -15.33 10.41
C ALA A 179 3.42 -14.86 10.42
N GLY A 180 4.16 -15.14 9.35
CA GLY A 180 5.54 -14.69 9.16
C GLY A 180 5.70 -13.19 8.96
N LEU A 181 4.63 -12.43 8.74
CA LEU A 181 4.64 -10.99 8.51
C LEU A 181 4.24 -10.16 9.73
N PHE A 182 3.76 -10.77 10.82
CA PHE A 182 3.51 -10.04 12.04
C PHE A 182 4.81 -9.70 12.76
N ARG A 183 4.88 -8.50 13.34
CA ARG A 183 5.99 -8.02 14.17
C ARG A 183 5.43 -7.66 15.54
N PHE A 184 5.22 -8.66 16.40
CA PHE A 184 4.55 -8.44 17.68
C PHE A 184 5.39 -7.61 18.64
N SER A 185 6.72 -7.72 18.56
CA SER A 185 7.65 -6.97 19.42
C SER A 185 8.35 -5.82 18.69
N LYS A 186 8.74 -4.79 19.46
CA LYS A 186 9.57 -3.68 18.95
C LYS A 186 10.90 -4.18 18.38
N LYS A 187 11.50 -5.19 18.99
CA LYS A 187 12.77 -5.78 18.55
C LYS A 187 12.66 -6.42 17.17
N GLU A 188 11.57 -7.16 16.91
CA GLU A 188 11.31 -7.73 15.59
C GLU A 188 11.08 -6.62 14.56
N ALA A 189 10.25 -5.63 14.88
CA ALA A 189 9.99 -4.50 13.99
C ALA A 189 11.27 -3.72 13.62
N GLU A 190 12.18 -3.48 14.58
CA GLU A 190 13.46 -2.79 14.32
C GLU A 190 14.45 -3.64 13.52
N LYS A 191 14.39 -4.97 13.67
CA LYS A 191 15.27 -5.91 12.96
C LYS A 191 14.83 -6.11 11.52
N GLU A 192 13.58 -6.47 11.31
CA GLU A 192 13.06 -6.84 9.98
C GLU A 192 12.66 -5.60 9.17
N LYS A 193 12.21 -4.53 9.84
CA LYS A 193 11.81 -3.24 9.23
C LYS A 193 10.71 -3.35 8.17
N ASP A 194 9.92 -4.41 8.23
CA ASP A 194 8.79 -4.72 7.36
C ASP A 194 7.60 -5.27 8.18
N GLY A 195 6.54 -5.68 7.48
CA GLY A 195 5.44 -6.42 8.08
C GLY A 195 4.49 -5.57 8.94
N LEU A 196 3.59 -6.25 9.63
CA LEU A 196 2.49 -5.66 10.39
C LEU A 196 2.84 -5.57 11.88
N THR A 197 3.01 -4.36 12.37
CA THR A 197 3.12 -4.07 13.80
C THR A 197 1.73 -3.91 14.43
N PRO A 198 1.60 -4.09 15.76
CA PRO A 198 0.37 -3.76 16.49
C PRO A 198 -0.14 -2.34 16.21
N GLU A 199 0.75 -1.36 16.10
CA GLU A 199 0.41 0.02 15.76
C GLU A 199 -0.15 0.14 14.34
N ALA A 200 0.44 -0.55 13.36
CA ALA A 200 -0.08 -0.58 11.99
C ALA A 200 -1.47 -1.24 11.92
N MET A 201 -1.80 -2.12 12.87
CA MET A 201 -3.15 -2.69 13.04
C MET A 201 -4.12 -1.76 13.78
N GLY A 202 -3.69 -0.58 14.22
CA GLY A 202 -4.49 0.37 14.98
C GLY A 202 -4.56 0.11 16.49
N LEU A 203 -3.68 -0.75 17.03
CA LEU A 203 -3.63 -1.04 18.46
C LEU A 203 -2.78 -0.01 19.22
N SER A 204 -3.24 0.37 20.41
CA SER A 204 -2.52 1.30 21.29
C SER A 204 -2.69 0.95 22.77
N GLY A 205 -1.93 1.62 23.64
CA GLY A 205 -2.03 1.49 25.09
C GLY A 205 -1.86 0.06 25.61
N ILE A 206 -2.70 -0.32 26.57
CA ILE A 206 -2.62 -1.62 27.25
C ILE A 206 -2.92 -2.81 26.33
N VAL A 207 -3.77 -2.62 25.31
CA VAL A 207 -4.11 -3.67 24.32
C VAL A 207 -2.90 -3.99 23.46
N LYS A 208 -2.21 -2.96 22.97
CA LYS A 208 -0.93 -3.12 22.27
C LYS A 208 0.07 -3.86 23.15
N TRP A 209 0.27 -3.41 24.39
CA TRP A 209 1.21 -4.06 25.31
C TRP A 209 0.90 -5.55 25.52
N PHE A 210 -0.38 -5.90 25.70
CA PHE A 210 -0.82 -7.29 25.82
C PHE A 210 -0.50 -8.11 24.57
N VAL A 211 -0.89 -7.63 23.39
CA VAL A 211 -0.61 -8.31 22.11
C VAL A 211 0.90 -8.47 21.90
N SER A 212 1.68 -7.42 22.11
CA SER A 212 3.14 -7.45 21.98
C SER A 212 3.85 -8.39 22.95
N THR A 213 3.20 -8.75 24.07
CA THR A 213 3.80 -9.60 25.12
C THR A 213 3.42 -11.06 24.96
N PHE A 214 2.18 -11.34 24.55
CA PHE A 214 1.62 -12.69 24.60
C PHE A 214 1.36 -13.31 23.24
N PHE A 215 1.32 -12.54 22.16
CA PHE A 215 1.07 -13.08 20.83
C PHE A 215 2.37 -13.49 20.16
N SER A 216 2.31 -14.58 19.42
CA SER A 216 3.40 -15.13 18.60
C SER A 216 2.88 -15.50 17.22
N HIS A 217 3.77 -15.90 16.31
CA HIS A 217 3.39 -16.36 14.98
C HIS A 217 2.43 -17.58 15.06
N ASP A 218 2.57 -18.44 16.07
CA ASP A 218 1.64 -19.57 16.28
C ASP A 218 0.24 -19.10 16.69
N THR A 219 0.13 -17.94 17.35
CA THR A 219 -1.16 -17.35 17.73
C THR A 219 -1.98 -17.04 16.48
N VAL A 220 -1.34 -16.60 15.40
CA VAL A 220 -1.98 -16.29 14.10
C VAL A 220 -2.64 -17.54 13.50
N MET A 221 -2.06 -18.72 13.74
CA MET A 221 -2.58 -19.99 13.24
C MET A 221 -3.82 -20.48 13.99
N SER A 222 -4.11 -19.92 15.18
CA SER A 222 -5.21 -20.36 16.03
C SER A 222 -6.59 -20.03 15.45
N LYS A 223 -7.58 -20.87 15.79
CA LYS A 223 -8.98 -20.66 15.38
C LYS A 223 -9.54 -19.34 15.91
N SER A 224 -9.20 -18.96 17.15
CA SER A 224 -9.67 -17.71 17.77
C SER A 224 -9.10 -16.49 17.06
N PHE A 225 -7.82 -16.50 16.68
CA PHE A 225 -7.23 -15.39 15.92
C PHE A 225 -7.90 -15.23 14.56
N ARG A 226 -8.08 -16.32 13.80
CA ARG A 226 -8.76 -16.30 12.51
C ARG A 226 -10.20 -15.77 12.61
N GLN A 227 -10.95 -16.22 13.61
CA GLN A 227 -12.30 -15.72 13.89
C GLN A 227 -12.30 -14.23 14.24
N GLN A 228 -11.31 -13.79 15.03
CA GLN A 228 -11.16 -12.39 15.40
C GLN A 228 -10.80 -11.52 14.20
N THR A 229 -9.96 -12.00 13.27
CA THR A 229 -9.67 -11.31 12.00
C THR A 229 -10.95 -11.05 11.22
N VAL A 230 -11.78 -12.07 11.00
CA VAL A 230 -13.08 -11.91 10.32
C VAL A 230 -14.00 -10.92 11.05
N ALA A 231 -14.06 -11.00 12.39
CA ALA A 231 -14.89 -10.11 13.20
C ALA A 231 -14.41 -8.65 13.18
N ILE A 232 -13.09 -8.41 13.17
CA ILE A 232 -12.50 -7.08 13.04
C ILE A 232 -12.77 -6.53 11.64
N THR A 233 -12.52 -7.31 10.59
CA THR A 233 -12.81 -6.89 9.21
C THR A 233 -14.27 -6.49 9.05
N LYS A 234 -15.20 -7.29 9.59
CA LYS A 234 -16.64 -6.97 9.62
C LYS A 234 -16.91 -5.59 10.23
N LYS A 235 -16.35 -5.30 11.40
CA LYS A 235 -16.52 -3.98 12.02
C LYS A 235 -15.93 -2.86 11.16
N GLN A 236 -14.81 -3.09 10.49
CA GLN A 236 -14.16 -2.09 9.62
C GLN A 236 -15.02 -1.77 8.40
N VAL A 237 -15.52 -2.79 7.69
CA VAL A 237 -16.35 -2.59 6.48
C VAL A 237 -17.75 -2.04 6.80
N GLU A 238 -18.32 -2.37 7.96
CA GLU A 238 -19.60 -1.79 8.41
C GLU A 238 -19.47 -0.33 8.90
N SER A 239 -18.24 0.10 9.23
CA SER A 239 -17.95 1.41 9.82
C SER A 239 -17.25 2.34 8.82
N CYS A 240 -17.79 2.46 7.60
CA CYS A 240 -17.25 3.34 6.57
C CYS A 240 -18.30 4.24 5.89
N SER A 241 -17.82 5.22 5.14
CA SER A 241 -18.63 6.06 4.24
C SER A 241 -19.05 5.30 2.97
N GLY A 242 -18.28 4.29 2.56
CA GLY A 242 -18.44 3.56 1.32
C GLY A 242 -17.09 3.03 0.82
N PHE A 243 -17.07 2.59 -0.43
CA PHE A 243 -15.94 1.93 -1.06
C PHE A 243 -15.51 2.70 -2.31
N VAL A 244 -14.20 2.76 -2.52
CA VAL A 244 -13.61 3.32 -3.73
C VAL A 244 -12.96 2.19 -4.50
N LEU A 245 -13.27 2.09 -5.79
CA LEU A 245 -12.70 1.12 -6.70
C LEU A 245 -11.87 1.85 -7.75
N LEU A 246 -10.60 1.47 -7.86
CA LEU A 246 -9.72 1.89 -8.95
C LEU A 246 -9.67 0.75 -9.96
N THR A 247 -10.00 1.04 -11.21
CA THR A 247 -9.98 0.05 -12.30
C THR A 247 -8.86 0.32 -13.30
N ALA A 248 -8.47 -0.72 -14.02
CA ALA A 248 -7.56 -0.68 -15.15
C ALA A 248 -8.16 -1.47 -16.31
N ASP A 249 -7.67 -1.21 -17.52
CA ASP A 249 -8.20 -1.81 -18.75
C ASP A 249 -7.91 -3.33 -18.84
N ASP A 250 -6.78 -3.77 -18.27
CA ASP A 250 -6.36 -5.16 -18.25
C ASP A 250 -5.49 -5.50 -17.02
N ASN A 251 -5.06 -6.76 -16.93
CA ASN A 251 -4.16 -7.28 -15.90
C ASN A 251 -2.71 -7.44 -16.40
N SER A 252 -2.29 -6.69 -17.44
CA SER A 252 -0.90 -6.70 -17.88
C SER A 252 0.03 -6.17 -16.79
N ALA A 253 1.32 -6.54 -16.84
CA ALA A 253 2.29 -6.04 -15.88
C ALA A 253 2.34 -4.50 -15.84
N ALA A 254 2.26 -3.86 -17.02
CA ALA A 254 2.20 -2.42 -17.14
C ALA A 254 0.96 -1.81 -16.47
N SER A 255 -0.23 -2.39 -16.69
CA SER A 255 -1.48 -1.92 -16.07
C SER A 255 -1.48 -2.10 -14.55
N LEU A 256 -0.87 -3.17 -14.02
CA LEU A 256 -0.74 -3.38 -12.58
C LEU A 256 0.20 -2.36 -11.93
N VAL A 257 1.35 -2.10 -12.54
CA VAL A 257 2.26 -1.04 -12.07
C VAL A 257 1.57 0.33 -12.14
N GLN A 258 0.87 0.63 -13.23
CA GLN A 258 0.14 1.88 -13.39
C GLN A 258 -1.03 2.01 -12.41
N SER A 259 -1.70 0.91 -12.06
CA SER A 259 -2.72 0.85 -11.01
C SER A 259 -2.13 1.21 -9.64
N GLY A 260 -0.95 0.65 -9.33
CA GLY A 260 -0.18 0.99 -8.13
C GLY A 260 0.19 2.47 -8.04
N ARG A 261 0.63 3.04 -9.15
CA ARG A 261 0.94 4.47 -9.24
C ARG A 261 -0.29 5.33 -9.00
N SER A 262 -1.41 4.98 -9.63
CA SER A 262 -2.67 5.72 -9.50
C SER A 262 -3.25 5.59 -8.09
N LEU A 263 -3.12 4.40 -7.47
CA LEU A 263 -3.47 4.16 -6.08
C LEU A 263 -2.66 5.07 -5.14
N GLU A 264 -1.34 5.14 -5.29
CA GLU A 264 -0.55 5.97 -4.37
C GLU A 264 -0.85 7.45 -4.54
N LYS A 265 -1.02 7.92 -5.77
CA LYS A 265 -1.45 9.29 -6.03
C LYS A 265 -2.80 9.59 -5.37
N PHE A 266 -3.76 8.66 -5.45
CA PHE A 266 -5.04 8.76 -4.76
C PHE A 266 -4.86 8.85 -3.24
N LEU A 267 -3.97 8.05 -2.65
CA LEU A 267 -3.72 8.05 -1.20
C LEU A 267 -3.01 9.32 -0.72
N ILE A 268 -2.05 9.87 -1.49
CA ILE A 268 -1.39 11.14 -1.18
C ILE A 268 -2.41 12.28 -1.20
N ILE A 269 -3.25 12.36 -2.24
CA ILE A 269 -4.28 13.40 -2.32
C ILE A 269 -5.33 13.20 -1.24
N SER A 270 -5.74 11.96 -0.95
CA SER A 270 -6.64 11.66 0.18
C SER A 270 -6.08 12.20 1.50
N THR A 271 -4.77 12.08 1.72
CA THR A 271 -4.10 12.61 2.91
C THR A 271 -4.19 14.14 2.97
N ARG A 272 -3.95 14.83 1.85
CA ARG A 272 -4.10 16.29 1.72
C ARG A 272 -5.53 16.76 2.02
N GLU A 273 -6.51 16.03 1.48
CA GLU A 273 -7.94 16.33 1.63
C GLU A 273 -8.54 15.78 2.93
N LYS A 274 -7.72 15.17 3.80
CA LYS A 274 -8.11 14.59 5.10
C LYS A 274 -9.18 13.49 4.97
N LEU A 275 -9.11 12.72 3.88
CA LEU A 275 -9.91 11.52 3.66
C LEU A 275 -9.14 10.29 4.16
N ALA A 276 -9.71 9.58 5.14
CA ALA A 276 -9.14 8.33 5.64
C ALA A 276 -9.42 7.16 4.68
N VAL A 277 -8.38 6.36 4.39
CA VAL A 277 -8.46 5.25 3.45
C VAL A 277 -7.84 3.98 4.03
N HIS A 278 -8.47 2.83 3.77
CA HIS A 278 -7.95 1.50 4.05
C HIS A 278 -8.05 0.64 2.78
N PRO A 279 -6.93 0.37 2.09
CA PRO A 279 -6.92 -0.58 0.98
C PRO A 279 -7.34 -1.98 1.46
N MET A 280 -8.30 -2.59 0.77
CA MET A 280 -8.81 -3.94 1.06
C MET A 280 -8.85 -4.75 -0.24
N SER A 281 -7.75 -5.44 -0.55
CA SER A 281 -7.54 -6.21 -1.79
C SER A 281 -8.08 -7.64 -1.74
N ALA A 282 -8.48 -8.15 -0.58
CA ALA A 282 -8.84 -9.57 -0.42
C ALA A 282 -9.81 -10.14 -1.49
N PRO A 283 -10.88 -9.43 -1.93
CA PRO A 283 -11.73 -9.91 -3.03
C PRO A 283 -11.01 -10.14 -4.36
N LEU A 284 -9.92 -9.41 -4.61
CA LEU A 284 -9.11 -9.48 -5.82
C LEU A 284 -8.09 -10.63 -5.77
N GLU A 285 -7.90 -11.25 -4.61
CA GLU A 285 -6.94 -12.33 -4.36
C GLU A 285 -7.63 -13.71 -4.24
N GLU A 286 -8.96 -13.73 -4.19
CA GLU A 286 -9.80 -14.94 -3.99
C GLU A 286 -10.83 -15.17 -5.10
N SER A 287 -10.78 -14.39 -6.18
CA SER A 287 -11.71 -14.44 -7.30
C SER A 287 -11.59 -15.70 -8.16
#